data_AF-A0A8T6RWY0-F1
#
_entry.id   AF-A0A8T6RWY0-F1
#
_cell.length_a   1.000
_cell.length_b   1.000
_cell.length_c   1.000
_cell.angle_alpha   90.00
_cell.angle_beta   90.00
_cell.angle_gamma   90.00
#
_symmetry.space_group_name_H-M   'P 1'
#
loop_
_entity.id
_entity.type
_entity.pdbx_description
1 polymer ?
#
loop_
_entity_poly.entity_id
_entity_poly.type
_entity_poly.pdbx_seq_one_letter_code
_entity_poly.pdbx_strand_id
1 'polypeptide(L)' 'MTEEKLDYLDETDANIILDVCPFCHLQYDRGQKDADRDRKYPVLHLSQFYGLAFGMDKSKLGFGMHDTPVDL' A
#
# COMPACT_ATOMS: atom_id res chain seq x y z
N MET A 1 -2.44 0.82 16.34
CA MET A 1 -1.60 1.83 15.65
C MET A 1 -1.85 1.83 14.15
N THR A 2 -1.79 0.69 13.45
CA THR A 2 -2.16 0.63 12.02
C THR A 2 -3.62 1.04 11.80
N GLU A 3 -4.57 0.43 12.53
CA GLU A 3 -6.01 0.74 12.41
C GLU A 3 -6.33 2.22 12.56
N GLU A 4 -5.87 2.86 13.64
CA GLU A 4 -6.09 4.29 13.86
C GLU A 4 -5.59 5.15 12.68
N LYS A 5 -4.48 4.78 12.05
CA LYS A 5 -3.97 5.48 10.87
C LYS A 5 -4.82 5.22 9.63
N LEU A 6 -5.38 4.02 9.49
CA LEU A 6 -6.33 3.70 8.41
C LEU A 6 -7.65 4.45 8.60
N ASP A 7 -8.12 4.60 9.85
CA ASP A 7 -9.30 5.43 10.18
C ASP A 7 -9.10 6.87 9.72
N TYR A 8 -7.94 7.48 10.02
CA TYR A 8 -7.65 8.82 9.53
C TYR A 8 -7.55 8.90 8.01
N LEU A 9 -7.08 7.85 7.33
CA LEU A 9 -7.04 7.84 5.87
C LEU A 9 -8.43 7.82 5.24
N ASP A 10 -9.40 7.15 5.88
CA ASP A 10 -10.81 7.11 5.44
C ASP A 10 -11.47 8.49 5.46
N GLU A 11 -10.94 9.42 6.26
CA GLU A 11 -11.37 10.82 6.32
C GLU A 11 -10.71 11.72 5.24
N THR A 12 -9.89 11.14 4.36
CA THR A 12 -9.16 11.87 3.32
C THR A 12 -9.42 11.33 1.90
N ASP A 13 -9.00 12.10 0.90
CA ASP A 13 -9.02 11.68 -0.50
C ASP A 13 -7.79 10.83 -0.90
N ALA A 14 -6.98 10.36 0.05
CA ALA A 14 -5.81 9.55 -0.26
C ALA A 14 -6.21 8.25 -0.99
N ASN A 15 -5.48 7.88 -2.04
CA ASN A 15 -5.77 6.67 -2.82
C ASN A 15 -4.76 5.54 -2.60
N ILE A 16 -3.58 5.86 -2.06
CA ILE A 16 -2.51 4.90 -1.80
C ILE A 16 -1.80 5.24 -0.49
N ILE A 17 -1.20 4.25 0.13
CA ILE A 17 -0.24 4.43 1.22
C ILE A 17 1.16 4.33 0.62
N LEU A 18 1.97 5.37 0.79
CA LEU A 18 3.37 5.38 0.38
C LEU A 18 4.27 5.34 1.61
N ASP A 19 5.12 4.34 1.71
CA ASP A 19 6.04 4.16 2.83
C ASP A 19 7.51 4.08 2.38
N VAL A 20 8.43 4.14 3.36
CA VAL A 20 9.89 4.04 3.13
C VAL A 20 10.51 2.94 4.01
N CYS A 21 9.69 2.03 4.53
CA CYS A 21 10.11 1.07 5.54
C CYS A 21 9.42 -0.26 5.30
N PRO A 22 10.17 -1.34 5.01
CA PRO A 22 9.60 -2.66 4.76
C PRO A 22 8.70 -3.17 5.91
N PHE A 23 8.97 -2.77 7.15
CA PHE A 23 8.13 -3.16 8.29
C PHE A 23 6.82 -2.36 8.37
N CYS A 24 6.83 -1.10 7.93
CA CYS A 24 5.59 -0.34 7.76
C CYS A 24 4.77 -0.90 6.60
N HIS A 25 5.45 -1.25 5.50
CA HIS A 25 4.85 -1.91 4.35
C HIS A 25 4.10 -3.17 4.78
N LEU A 26 4.77 -4.07 5.52
CA LEU A 26 4.17 -5.28 6.05
C LEU A 26 2.96 -4.98 6.98
N GLN A 27 3.06 -3.97 7.83
CA GLN A 27 1.97 -3.60 8.75
C GLN A 27 0.73 -3.11 8.01
N TYR A 28 0.87 -2.28 6.97
CA TYR A 28 -0.29 -1.80 6.23
C TYR A 28 -0.80 -2.84 5.24
N ASP A 29 0.08 -3.53 4.52
CA ASP A 29 -0.32 -4.48 3.48
C ASP A 29 -1.00 -5.70 4.11
N ARG A 30 -0.28 -6.43 4.96
CA ARG A 30 -0.83 -7.61 5.61
C ARG A 30 -1.85 -7.27 6.69
N GLY A 31 -1.66 -6.18 7.42
CA GLY A 31 -2.62 -5.77 8.46
C GLY A 31 -4.02 -5.52 7.90
N GLN A 32 -4.13 -4.91 6.71
CA GLN A 32 -5.41 -4.69 6.03
C GLN A 32 -6.06 -5.98 5.50
N LYS A 33 -5.29 -7.04 5.27
CA LYS A 33 -5.84 -8.34 4.87
C LYS A 33 -6.70 -8.95 5.97
N ASP A 34 -6.20 -8.87 7.20
CA ASP A 34 -6.81 -9.45 8.39
C ASP A 34 -7.85 -8.50 9.03
N ALA A 35 -7.88 -7.23 8.62
CA ALA A 35 -8.84 -6.23 9.08
C ALA A 35 -10.19 -6.33 8.36
N ASP A 36 -11.28 -6.25 9.13
CA ASP A 36 -12.65 -6.19 8.63
C ASP A 36 -13.02 -4.75 8.27
N ARG A 37 -12.59 -4.31 7.09
CA ARG A 37 -12.82 -2.95 6.57
C ARG A 37 -13.30 -2.97 5.13
N ASP A 38 -14.24 -2.08 4.82
CA ASP A 38 -14.83 -1.94 3.48
C ASP A 38 -13.82 -1.45 2.44
N ARG A 39 -12.92 -0.55 2.85
CA ARG A 39 -11.90 0.05 1.99
C ARG A 39 -10.52 -0.48 2.35
N LYS A 40 -9.81 -0.97 1.33
CA LYS A 40 -8.39 -1.35 1.42
C LYS A 40 -7.57 -0.41 0.54
N TYR A 41 -6.46 0.08 1.09
CA TYR A 41 -5.53 0.97 0.42
C TYR A 41 -4.38 0.16 -0.17
N PRO A 42 -4.07 0.33 -1.48
CA PRO A 42 -2.82 -0.16 -2.05
C PRO A 42 -1.64 0.43 -1.27
N VAL A 43 -0.69 -0.44 -0.90
CA VAL A 43 0.51 -0.04 -0.16
C VAL A 43 1.70 -0.11 -1.09
N LEU A 44 2.46 0.97 -1.21
CA LEU A 44 3.66 1.03 -2.04
C LEU A 44 4.85 1.43 -1.19
N HIS A 45 5.97 0.72 -1.36
CA HIS A 45 7.24 1.23 -0.91
C HIS A 45 7.73 2.30 -1.89
N LEU A 46 8.42 3.33 -1.40
CA LEU A 46 8.90 4.47 -2.20
C LEU A 46 9.74 4.04 -3.41
N SER A 47 10.51 2.95 -3.29
CA SER A 47 11.25 2.39 -4.41
C SER A 47 10.36 1.86 -5.54
N GLN A 48 9.21 1.24 -5.21
CA GLN A 48 8.24 0.79 -6.21
C GLN A 48 7.59 1.98 -6.90
N PHE A 49 7.24 3.02 -6.14
CA PHE A 49 6.69 4.25 -6.68
C PHE A 49 7.66 4.96 -7.62
N TYR A 50 8.94 5.05 -7.27
CA TYR A 50 9.97 5.55 -8.18
C TYR A 50 10.15 4.68 -9.42
N GLY A 51 10.08 3.35 -9.27
CA GLY A 51 10.07 2.45 -10.42
C GLY A 51 8.96 2.77 -11.41
N LEU A 52 7.74 3.00 -10.93
CA LEU A 52 6.62 3.46 -11.76
C LEU A 52 6.91 4.81 -12.42
N ALA A 53 7.35 5.80 -11.64
CA ALA A 53 7.62 7.15 -12.12
C ALA A 53 8.72 7.20 -13.19
N PHE A 54 9.69 6.29 -13.13
CA PHE A 54 10.77 6.16 -14.11
C PHE A 54 10.42 5.24 -15.29
N GLY A 55 9.18 4.76 -15.39
CA GLY A 55 8.72 3.93 -16.51
C GLY A 55 9.21 2.49 -16.47
N MET A 56 9.51 1.95 -15.29
CA MET A 56 9.78 0.52 -15.15
C MET A 56 8.52 -0.31 -15.44
N ASP A 57 8.73 -1.47 -16.05
CA ASP A 57 7.65 -2.43 -16.27
C ASP A 57 7.05 -2.91 -14.94
N LYS A 58 5.71 -2.87 -14.82
CA LYS A 58 4.98 -3.23 -13.60
C LYS A 58 5.28 -4.65 -13.12
N SER A 59 5.57 -5.60 -14.02
CA SER A 59 5.91 -6.98 -13.64
C SER A 59 7.21 -7.08 -12.84
N LYS A 60 8.09 -6.07 -12.91
CA LYS A 60 9.35 -6.00 -12.17
C LYS A 60 9.21 -5.38 -10.77
N LEU A 61 8.04 -4.83 -10.43
CA LEU A 61 7.82 -4.12 -9.16
C LEU A 61 7.23 -5.00 -8.06
N GLY A 62 6.86 -6.24 -8.39
CA GLY A 62 6.44 -7.23 -7.41
C GLY A 62 5.04 -6.99 -6.84
N PHE A 63 4.17 -6.21 -7.51
CA PHE A 63 2.80 -5.92 -7.05
C PHE A 63 1.95 -7.16 -6.82
N GLY A 64 2.15 -8.23 -7.61
CA GLY A 64 1.45 -9.50 -7.41
C GLY A 64 1.80 -10.25 -6.12
N MET A 65 2.76 -9.75 -5.33
CA MET A 65 3.12 -10.33 -4.02
C MET A 65 2.48 -9.59 -2.84
N HIS A 66 1.77 -8.49 -3.09
CA HIS A 66 1.10 -7.73 -2.05
C HIS A 66 -0.17 -8.46 -1.58
N ASP A 67 -0.46 -8.38 -0.29
CA ASP A 67 -1.68 -8.92 0.31
C ASP A 67 -2.90 -8.03 0.00
N THR A 68 -2.68 -6.72 -0.15
CA THR A 68 -3.64 -5.76 -0.68
C THR A 68 -3.50 -5.62 -2.20
N PRO A 69 -4.61 -5.65 -2.95
CA PRO A 69 -4.56 -5.45 -4.40
C PRO A 69 -3.98 -4.07 -4.76
N VAL A 70 -3.00 -4.06 -5.66
CA VAL A 70 -2.39 -2.85 -6.21
C VAL A 70 -2.89 -2.63 -7.64
N ASP A 71 -4.10 -2.06 -7.76
CA ASP A 71 -4.71 -1.68 -9.03
C ASP A 71 -4.37 -0.22 -9.38
N LEU A 72 -3.19 -0.04 -10.00
CA LEU A 72 -2.66 1.24 -10.53
C LEU A 72 -2.59 1.23 -12.05
#